data_AF-W0RPD4-F1
#
_entry.id   AF-W0RPD4-F1
#
_cell.length_a   1.000
_cell.length_b   1.000
_cell.length_c   1.000
_cell.angle_alpha   90.00
_cell.angle_beta   90.00
_cell.angle_gamma   90.00
#
_symmetry.space_group_name_H-M   'P 1'
#
loop_
_entity.id
_entity.type
_entity.pdbx_description
1 polymer ?
#
loop_
_entity_poly.entity_id
_entity_poly.type
_entity_poly.pdbx_seq_one_letter_code
_entity_poly.pdbx_strand_id
1 'polypeptide(L)'
;MACRIYCPQCEWAPGPEDRWICLPGCQCVWNTFETAARCPGCSKQWRVTFCHRCGVGSPHEDWYHDETPAWDDAESDVGEEELVGV
;
A
#
# COMPACT_ATOMS: atom_id res chain seq x y z
N MET A 1 -9.90 -3.65 8.10
CA MET A 1 -8.99 -3.73 6.95
C MET A 1 -7.60 -3.39 7.46
N ALA A 2 -6.69 -4.36 7.44
CA ALA A 2 -5.28 -4.11 7.74
C ALA A 2 -4.60 -3.78 6.41
N CYS A 3 -3.93 -2.64 6.33
CA CYS A 3 -3.13 -2.30 5.16
C CYS A 3 -1.70 -2.79 5.41
N ARG A 4 -1.20 -3.69 4.56
CA ARG A 4 0.19 -4.17 4.61
C ARG A 4 1.05 -3.30 3.72
N ILE A 5 2.27 -3.04 4.17
CA ILE A 5 3.23 -2.24 3.42
C ILE A 5 4.37 -3.15 2.97
N TYR A 6 4.53 -3.33 1.66
CA TYR A 6 5.65 -4.07 1.08
C TYR A 6 5.93 -3.66 -0.37
N CYS A 7 7.17 -3.90 -0.79
CA CYS A 7 7.60 -3.61 -2.15
C CYS A 7 6.78 -4.42 -3.17
N PRO A 8 6.12 -3.77 -4.14
CA PRO A 8 5.29 -4.48 -5.14
C PRO A 8 6.10 -5.36 -6.11
N GLN A 9 7.43 -5.28 -6.07
CA GLN A 9 8.32 -6.01 -6.98
C GLN A 9 8.98 -7.24 -6.34
N CYS A 10 9.24 -7.21 -5.02
CA CYS A 10 9.99 -8.26 -4.33
C CYS A 10 9.46 -8.60 -2.95
N GLU A 11 8.31 -8.04 -2.57
CA GLU A 11 7.59 -8.31 -1.32
C GLU A 11 8.38 -7.98 -0.04
N TRP A 12 9.50 -7.26 -0.16
CA TRP A 12 10.23 -6.76 0.99
C TRP A 12 9.39 -5.74 1.76
N ALA A 13 9.15 -6.02 3.04
CA ALA A 13 8.46 -5.13 3.96
C ALA A 13 9.47 -4.23 4.70
N PRO A 14 9.27 -2.91 4.71
CA PRO A 14 10.09 -1.98 5.48
C PRO A 14 9.76 -2.07 6.97
N GLY A 15 10.80 -2.08 7.80
CA GLY A 15 10.72 -1.94 9.24
C GLY A 15 10.70 -0.48 9.70
N PRO A 16 10.49 -0.23 11.01
CA PRO A 16 10.45 1.11 11.59
C PRO A 16 11.81 1.82 11.56
N GLU A 17 12.91 1.09 11.34
CA GLU A 17 14.28 1.61 11.27
C GLU A 17 14.78 1.91 9.85
N ASP A 18 14.03 1.51 8.81
CA ASP A 18 14.39 1.82 7.42
C ASP A 18 14.26 3.32 7.12
N ARG A 19 15.18 3.85 6.31
CA ARG A 19 15.32 5.29 6.09
C ARG A 19 15.55 5.62 4.62
N TRP A 20 14.82 6.63 4.15
CA TRP A 20 15.04 7.30 2.88
C TRP A 20 15.52 8.72 3.11
N ILE A 21 16.21 9.25 2.11
CA ILE A 21 16.75 10.60 2.14
C ILE A 21 16.03 11.49 1.14
N CYS A 22 15.73 12.73 1.55
CA CYS A 22 14.99 13.68 0.73
C CYS A 22 15.94 14.31 -0.28
N LEU A 23 16.28 13.61 -1.36
CA LEU A 23 17.20 14.09 -2.40
C LEU A 23 16.53 14.08 -3.77
N PRO A 24 16.42 15.25 -4.46
CA PRO A 24 17.19 16.49 -4.25
C PRO A 24 16.50 17.56 -3.38
N GLY A 25 15.81 17.19 -2.29
CA GLY A 25 15.15 18.15 -1.39
C GLY A 25 16.02 18.57 -0.19
N CYS A 26 15.43 18.65 1.00
CA CYS A 26 16.11 19.16 2.20
C CYS A 26 17.04 18.16 2.92
N GLN A 27 17.34 17.00 2.32
CA GLN A 27 18.23 15.97 2.90
C GLN A 27 17.75 15.39 4.24
N CYS A 28 16.49 15.62 4.63
CA CYS A 28 15.89 14.92 5.76
C CYS A 28 15.97 13.40 5.54
N VAL A 29 16.26 12.66 6.61
CA VAL A 29 16.33 11.21 6.63
C VAL A 29 15.18 10.70 7.50
N TRP A 30 14.23 9.98 6.90
CA TRP A 30 13.01 9.53 7.59
C TRP A 30 12.45 8.25 6.96
N ASN A 31 11.52 7.59 7.64
CA ASN A 31 10.80 6.49 7.03
C ASN A 31 9.63 7.07 6.21
N THR A 32 9.63 6.81 4.90
CA THR A 32 8.62 7.41 4.01
C THR A 32 7.19 7.03 4.38
N PHE A 33 6.97 5.87 5.01
CA PHE A 33 5.65 5.39 5.38
C PHE A 33 5.06 6.08 6.61
N GLU A 34 5.88 6.77 7.43
CA GLU A 34 5.39 7.56 8.57
C GLU A 34 4.51 8.74 8.14
N THR A 35 4.71 9.24 6.93
CA THR A 35 4.11 10.48 6.44
C THR A 35 3.52 10.33 5.03
N ALA A 36 3.24 9.10 4.60
CA ALA A 36 2.77 8.79 3.24
C ALA A 36 3.64 9.48 2.17
N ALA A 37 4.96 9.36 2.31
CA ALA A 37 6.00 9.94 1.48
C ALA A 37 6.05 11.47 1.41
N ARG A 38 5.45 12.16 2.39
CA ARG A 38 5.63 13.60 2.57
C ARG A 38 6.86 13.89 3.42
N CYS A 39 7.85 14.57 2.86
CA CYS A 39 9.04 14.94 3.62
C CYS A 39 8.67 15.84 4.82
N PRO A 40 9.04 15.47 6.06
CA PRO A 40 8.71 16.28 7.24
C PRO A 40 9.52 17.59 7.30
N GLY A 41 10.66 17.67 6.62
CA GLY A 41 11.50 18.87 6.59
C GLY A 41 11.04 19.94 5.60
N CYS A 42 10.66 19.56 4.38
CA CYS A 42 10.29 20.53 3.33
C CYS A 42 8.88 20.35 2.76
N SER A 43 8.07 19.45 3.33
CA SER A 43 6.70 19.14 2.89
C SER A 43 6.57 18.64 1.44
N LYS A 44 7.68 18.27 0.79
CA LYS A 44 7.67 17.70 -0.56
C LYS A 44 6.96 16.34 -0.56
N GLN A 45 5.97 16.17 -1.43
CA GLN A 45 5.31 14.90 -1.67
C GLN A 45 6.12 14.06 -2.68
N TRP A 46 6.66 12.93 -2.22
CA TRP A 46 7.30 11.96 -3.09
C TRP A 46 6.24 11.02 -3.68
N ARG A 47 6.34 10.78 -4.98
CA ARG A 47 5.44 9.85 -5.71
C ARG A 47 6.04 8.47 -5.90
N VAL A 48 7.36 8.34 -5.71
CA VAL A 48 8.11 7.10 -5.94
C VAL A 48 8.95 6.83 -4.70
N THR A 49 8.93 5.58 -4.23
CA THR A 49 9.76 5.07 -3.14
C THR A 49 10.66 3.96 -3.68
N PHE A 50 11.95 4.03 -3.36
CA PHE A 50 12.94 3.02 -3.78
C PHE A 50 13.03 1.89 -2.76
N CYS A 51 13.05 0.65 -3.24
CA CYS A 51 13.21 -0.51 -2.37
C CYS A 51 14.67 -0.71 -1.92
N HIS A 52 14.89 -0.94 -0.63
CA HIS A 52 16.23 -1.25 -0.10
C HIS A 52 16.72 -2.66 -0.46
N ARG A 53 15.82 -3.59 -0.82
CA ARG A 53 16.19 -4.95 -1.22
C ARG A 53 16.47 -5.07 -2.72
N CYS A 54 15.54 -4.66 -3.58
CA CYS A 54 15.69 -4.82 -5.04
C CYS A 54 16.22 -3.57 -5.75
N GLY A 55 16.27 -2.41 -5.09
CA GLY A 55 16.71 -1.15 -5.67
C GLY A 55 15.74 -0.51 -6.66
N VAL A 56 14.61 -1.14 -6.95
CA VAL A 56 13.61 -0.63 -7.91
C VAL A 56 12.78 0.48 -7.25
N GLY A 57 12.59 1.56 -8.00
CA GLY A 57 11.64 2.63 -7.64
C GLY A 57 10.24 2.23 -8.08
N SER A 58 9.29 2.22 -7.14
CA SER A 58 7.87 1.96 -7.42
C SER A 58 7.02 3.14 -6.95
N PRO A 59 5.86 3.40 -7.59
CA PRO A 59 4.89 4.39 -7.08
C PRO A 59 4.61 4.17 -5.60
N HIS A 60 4.59 5.23 -4.80
CA HIS A 60 4.45 5.09 -3.34
C HIS A 60 3.10 4.48 -2.95
N GLU A 61 2.05 4.74 -3.74
CA GLU A 61 0.71 4.15 -3.55
C GLU A 61 0.71 2.61 -3.70
N ASP A 62 1.50 2.06 -4.62
CA ASP A 62 1.61 0.61 -4.87
C ASP A 62 2.27 -0.17 -3.72
N TRP A 63 2.83 0.53 -2.72
CA TRP A 63 3.38 -0.13 -1.54
C TRP A 63 2.31 -0.52 -0.52
N TYR A 64 1.10 0.05 -0.62
CA TYR A 64 -0.01 -0.19 0.28
C TYR A 64 -0.92 -1.28 -0.30
N HIS A 65 -1.00 -2.41 0.40
CA HIS A 65 -1.79 -3.57 -0.01
C HIS A 65 -2.92 -3.76 0.99
N ASP A 66 -4.15 -3.56 0.53
CA ASP A 66 -5.32 -3.87 1.33
C ASP A 66 -5.49 -5.37 1.45
N GLU A 67 -5.48 -5.87 2.68
CA GLU A 67 -6.05 -7.18 2.93
C GLU A 67 -7.56 -7.01 2.93
N THR A 68 -8.21 -7.30 1.80
CA THR A 68 -9.62 -7.65 1.85
C THR A 68 -9.70 -8.90 2.71
N PRO A 69 -10.32 -8.86 3.91
CA PRO A 69 -10.63 -10.12 4.56
C PRO A 69 -11.46 -10.91 3.55
N ALA A 70 -11.03 -12.13 3.24
CA ALA A 70 -11.83 -13.07 2.47
C ALA A 70 -13.12 -13.25 3.28
N TRP A 71 -14.13 -12.48 2.95
CA TRP A 71 -15.49 -12.79 3.29
C TRP A 71 -15.79 -13.95 2.36
N ASP A 72 -15.43 -15.15 2.80
CA ASP A 72 -15.98 -16.39 2.27
C ASP A 72 -17.49 -16.14 2.16
N ASP A 73 -18.00 -16.28 0.93
CA ASP A 73 -19.40 -16.16 0.55
C ASP A 73 -20.28 -17.15 1.36
N ALA A 74 -20.50 -16.85 2.63
CA ALA A 74 -21.60 -17.38 3.41
C ALA A 74 -22.88 -16.64 3.01
N GLU A 75 -23.45 -17.12 1.91
CA GLU A 75 -24.88 -17.23 1.57
C GLU A 75 -25.78 -15.98 1.63
N SER A 76 -26.46 -15.71 0.51
CA SER A 76 -27.92 -15.48 0.54
C SER A 76 -28.52 -15.85 -0.82
N ASP A 77 -29.00 -17.09 -0.87
CA ASP A 77 -30.18 -17.51 -1.63
C ASP A 77 -31.24 -16.40 -1.63
N VAL A 78 -31.46 -15.78 -2.78
CA VAL A 78 -32.68 -15.00 -3.06
C VAL A 78 -33.45 -15.84 -4.07
N GLY A 79 -34.42 -16.60 -3.55
CA GLY A 79 -35.31 -17.42 -4.36
C GLY A 79 -36.02 -16.61 -5.44
N GLU A 80 -35.83 -16.99 -6.69
CA GLU A 80 -36.71 -16.62 -7.79
C GLU A 80 -37.88 -17.60 -7.82
N GLU A 81 -38.98 -17.15 -7.22
CA GLU A 81 -40.33 -17.66 -7.46
C GLU A 81 -40.75 -17.36 -8.91
N GLU A 82 -40.51 -18.30 -9.86
CA GLU A 82 -41.13 -18.24 -11.19
C GLU A 82 -42.33 -19.20 -11.30
N LEU A 83 -43.49 -18.62 -11.04
CA LEU A 83 -44.80 -18.89 -11.63
C LEU A 83 -44.79 -19.47 -13.06
N VAL A 84 -45.22 -20.73 -13.23
CA VAL A 84 -45.91 -21.15 -14.46
C VAL A 84 -47.18 -21.93 -14.14
N GLY A 85 -48.29 -21.20 -14.11
CA GLY A 85 -49.59 -21.75 -14.42
C GLY A 85 -49.85 -21.60 -15.91
N VAL A 86 -50.04 -22.71 -16.62
CA VAL A 86 -51.05 -22.92 -17.68
C VAL A 86 -51.08 -24.39 -18.08
#